data_AF-A0A3E4XEU7-F1
#
_entry.id   AF-A0A3E4XEU7-F1
#
_cell.length_a   1.000
_cell.length_b   1.000
_cell.length_c   1.000
_cell.angle_alpha   90.00
_cell.angle_beta   90.00
_cell.angle_gamma   90.00
#
_symmetry.space_group_name_H-M   'P 1'
#
loop_
_entity.id
_entity.type
_entity.pdbx_description
1 polymer ?
#
loop_
_entity_poly.entity_id
_entity_poly.type
_entity_poly.pdbx_seq_one_letter_code
_entity_poly.pdbx_strand_id
1 'polypeptide(L)'
;MNKTSYIILIIFILIITGGCVGNQKQSPETSRDSIYTVAHIQDLSIAQPHEAIALLDTAEQKKRMTPFDISRLRCLVYHNGLSNYRRVLTHGLKAYEMPESRKDPELPVKHPAAAHQEDQRGICTVKSTGL
;
A
#
# COMPACT_ATOMS: atom_id res chain seq x y z
N MET A 1 2.68 37.90 -40.20
CA MET A 1 2.92 36.55 -39.63
C MET A 1 4.25 36.02 -40.13
N ASN A 2 5.22 36.11 -39.25
CA ASN A 2 6.60 35.67 -39.37
C ASN A 2 6.66 34.15 -39.55
N LYS A 3 7.02 33.71 -40.76
CA LYS A 3 7.15 32.30 -41.19
C LYS A 3 8.03 31.47 -40.24
N THR A 4 8.99 32.14 -39.59
CA THR A 4 9.88 31.57 -38.58
C THR A 4 9.19 31.23 -37.27
N SER A 5 8.16 31.98 -36.85
CA SER A 5 7.39 31.67 -35.63
C SER A 5 6.55 30.41 -35.77
N TYR A 6 6.09 30.10 -36.99
CA TYR A 6 5.33 28.86 -37.24
C TYR A 6 6.22 27.62 -37.11
N ILE A 7 7.48 27.71 -37.55
CA ILE A 7 8.45 26.62 -37.46
C ILE A 7 8.78 26.31 -35.98
N ILE A 8 8.97 27.35 -35.16
CA ILE A 8 9.24 27.20 -33.72
C ILE A 8 8.04 26.56 -33.00
N LEU A 9 6.81 26.95 -33.36
CA LEU A 9 5.59 26.37 -32.79
C LEU A 9 5.46 24.87 -33.11
N ILE A 10 5.78 24.46 -34.33
CA ILE A 10 5.72 23.05 -34.75
C ILE A 10 6.74 22.19 -33.99
N ILE A 11 7.96 22.69 -33.80
CA ILE A 11 9.01 21.99 -33.04
C ILE A 11 8.57 21.75 -31.59
N PHE A 12 7.92 22.73 -30.97
CA PHE A 12 7.42 22.60 -29.60
C PHE A 12 6.32 21.54 -29.46
N ILE A 13 5.44 21.41 -30.47
CA ILE A 13 4.36 20.41 -30.49
C ILE A 13 4.92 18.98 -30.64
N LEU A 14 5.99 18.79 -31.42
CA LEU A 14 6.65 17.49 -31.63
C LEU A 14 7.33 16.94 -30.36
N ILE A 15 7.79 17.82 -29.46
CA ILE A 15 8.42 17.41 -28.19
C ILE A 15 7.37 16.87 -27.20
N ILE A 16 6.12 17.35 -27.26
CA ILE A 16 5.05 16.97 -26.33
C ILE A 16 4.41 15.62 -26.72
N THR A 17 4.42 15.26 -28.00
CA THR A 17 3.85 13.99 -28.50
C THR A 17 4.83 12.81 -28.52
N GLY A 18 6.07 13.00 -28.05
CA GLY A 18 7.04 11.94 -27.77
C GLY A 18 6.71 11.13 -26.50
N GLY A 19 5.44 10.88 -26.22
CA GLY A 19 5.01 9.95 -25.18
C GLY A 19 5.15 8.53 -25.71
N CYS A 20 5.99 7.72 -25.07
CA CYS A 20 6.19 6.32 -25.43
C CYS A 20 4.83 5.58 -25.52
N VAL A 21 4.43 5.17 -26.72
CA VAL A 21 3.51 4.05 -26.90
C VAL A 21 4.30 2.79 -26.55
N GLY A 22 4.42 2.55 -25.25
CA GLY A 22 4.84 1.25 -24.72
C GLY A 22 3.69 0.29 -24.92
N ASN A 23 3.77 -0.55 -25.94
CA ASN A 23 3.03 -1.80 -25.98
C ASN A 23 3.45 -2.60 -24.73
N GLN A 24 2.70 -2.47 -23.64
CA GLN A 24 2.81 -3.37 -22.51
C GLN A 24 2.28 -4.72 -22.96
N LYS A 25 3.14 -5.50 -23.62
CA LYS A 25 3.06 -6.94 -23.50
C LYS A 25 3.17 -7.20 -22.00
N GLN A 26 2.04 -7.59 -21.41
CA GLN A 26 1.99 -8.19 -20.09
C GLN A 26 2.87 -9.42 -20.15
N SER A 27 4.17 -9.22 -19.89
CA SER A 27 5.03 -10.31 -19.50
C SER A 27 4.40 -10.85 -18.21
N PRO A 28 4.11 -12.15 -18.12
CA PRO A 28 3.80 -12.72 -16.84
C PRO A 28 5.08 -12.54 -16.01
N GLU A 29 5.11 -11.54 -15.14
CA GLU A 29 6.12 -11.44 -14.09
C GLU A 29 5.89 -12.62 -13.16
N THR A 30 6.40 -13.77 -13.58
CA THR A 30 6.67 -14.92 -12.75
C THR A 30 7.74 -14.51 -11.75
N SER A 31 7.33 -14.41 -10.49
CA SER A 31 8.14 -14.80 -9.33
C SER A 31 9.49 -14.10 -9.13
N ARG A 32 9.53 -12.77 -9.23
CA ARG A 32 10.34 -12.01 -8.25
C ARG A 32 9.46 -11.87 -7.02
N ASP A 33 9.95 -12.21 -5.83
CA ASP A 33 9.26 -11.94 -4.57
C ASP A 33 8.78 -10.48 -4.61
N SER A 34 7.47 -10.32 -4.77
CA SER A 34 6.88 -9.00 -4.98
C SER A 34 7.11 -8.21 -3.71
N ILE A 35 7.78 -7.05 -3.81
CA ILE A 35 8.00 -6.15 -2.66
C ILE A 35 6.69 -5.77 -1.94
N TYR A 36 5.54 -5.98 -2.56
CA TYR A 36 4.21 -5.80 -1.98
C TYR A 36 3.75 -6.99 -1.11
N THR A 37 4.63 -7.59 -0.30
CA THR A 37 4.20 -8.62 0.68
C THR A 37 3.70 -7.96 1.97
N VAL A 38 2.73 -8.62 2.63
CA VAL A 38 2.22 -8.18 3.93
C VAL A 38 3.34 -8.08 4.95
N ALA A 39 4.16 -9.13 5.09
CA ALA A 39 5.24 -9.18 6.07
C ALA A 39 6.26 -8.03 5.88
N HIS A 40 6.71 -7.80 4.64
CA HIS A 40 7.67 -6.73 4.37
C HIS A 40 7.12 -5.33 4.72
N ILE A 41 5.86 -5.06 4.38
CA ILE A 41 5.22 -3.78 4.70
C ILE A 41 5.00 -3.63 6.22
N GLN A 42 4.71 -4.72 6.94
CA GLN A 42 4.60 -4.70 8.40
C GLN A 42 5.93 -4.30 9.05
N ASP A 43 7.06 -4.81 8.56
CA ASP A 43 8.39 -4.44 9.07
C ASP A 43 8.70 -2.96 8.81
N LEU A 44 8.35 -2.45 7.63
CA LEU A 44 8.50 -1.02 7.30
C LEU A 44 7.57 -0.12 8.12
N SER A 45 6.46 -0.63 8.64
CA SER A 45 5.43 0.19 9.33
C SER A 45 5.93 0.93 10.57
N ILE A 46 7.02 0.43 11.19
CA ILE A 46 7.67 1.05 12.34
C ILE A 46 8.92 1.81 11.88
N ALA A 47 9.79 1.16 11.10
CA ALA A 47 11.10 1.71 10.77
C ALA A 47 11.05 2.83 9.71
N GLN A 48 10.19 2.69 8.70
CA GLN A 48 10.13 3.58 7.53
C GLN A 48 8.66 3.81 7.12
N PRO A 49 7.83 4.41 7.98
CA PRO A 49 6.38 4.45 7.77
C PRO A 49 5.96 5.24 6.51
N HIS A 50 6.69 6.28 6.13
CA HIS A 50 6.40 7.02 4.91
C HIS A 50 6.66 6.19 3.63
N GLU A 51 7.74 5.39 3.64
CA GLU A 51 8.02 4.45 2.55
C GLU A 51 6.93 3.37 2.47
N ALA A 52 6.50 2.84 3.62
CA ALA A 52 5.40 1.88 3.68
C ALA A 52 4.11 2.43 3.06
N ILE A 53 3.74 3.71 3.32
CA ILE A 53 2.58 4.34 2.67
C ILE A 53 2.78 4.45 1.16
N ALA A 54 3.92 4.93 0.68
CA ALA A 54 4.18 5.07 -0.76
C ALA A 54 4.14 3.70 -1.49
N LEU A 55 4.63 2.65 -0.83
CA LEU A 55 4.58 1.30 -1.34
C LEU A 55 3.15 0.77 -1.43
N LEU A 56 2.31 1.05 -0.42
CA LEU A 56 0.88 0.71 -0.41
C LEU A 56 0.10 1.48 -1.49
N ASP A 57 0.40 2.77 -1.70
CA ASP A 57 -0.21 3.57 -2.77
C ASP A 57 0.11 2.98 -4.15
N THR A 58 1.36 2.59 -4.37
CA THR A 58 1.81 1.94 -5.60
C THR A 58 1.17 0.57 -5.78
N ALA A 59 1.06 -0.22 -4.71
CA ALA A 59 0.44 -1.54 -4.71
C ALA A 59 -1.05 -1.48 -5.08
N GLU A 60 -1.77 -0.49 -4.54
CA GLU A 60 -3.18 -0.24 -4.86
C GLU A 60 -3.34 0.17 -6.33
N GLN A 61 -2.53 1.12 -6.81
CA GLN A 61 -2.57 1.58 -8.20
C GLN A 61 -2.29 0.44 -9.19
N LYS A 62 -1.31 -0.41 -8.89
CA LYS A 62 -0.91 -1.54 -9.74
C LYS A 62 -1.73 -2.81 -9.48
N LYS A 63 -2.74 -2.76 -8.59
CA LYS A 63 -3.58 -3.91 -8.19
C LYS A 63 -2.75 -5.13 -7.77
N ARG A 64 -1.66 -4.90 -7.03
CA ARG A 64 -0.73 -5.95 -6.56
C ARG A 64 -1.10 -6.50 -5.19
N MET A 65 -2.06 -5.89 -4.49
CA MET A 65 -2.58 -6.32 -3.20
C MET A 65 -4.10 -6.20 -3.17
N THR A 66 -4.74 -6.95 -2.27
CA THR A 66 -6.20 -6.85 -2.08
C THR A 66 -6.57 -5.52 -1.41
N PRO A 67 -7.78 -4.98 -1.67
CA PRO A 67 -8.25 -3.79 -0.95
C PRO A 67 -8.27 -3.96 0.57
N PHE A 68 -8.50 -5.18 1.04
CA PHE A 68 -8.45 -5.55 2.45
C PHE A 68 -7.03 -5.39 3.01
N ASP A 69 -6.03 -6.02 2.39
CA ASP A 69 -4.64 -5.93 2.86
C ASP A 69 -4.12 -4.49 2.81
N ILE A 70 -4.46 -3.75 1.76
CA ILE A 70 -4.13 -2.32 1.65
C ILE A 70 -4.70 -1.53 2.83
N SER A 71 -5.99 -1.69 3.13
CA SER A 71 -6.66 -0.92 4.20
C SER A 71 -6.15 -1.34 5.57
N ARG A 72 -5.96 -2.64 5.79
CA ARG A 72 -5.38 -3.21 7.01
C ARG A 72 -3.96 -2.69 7.27
N LEU A 73 -3.08 -2.72 6.26
CA LEU A 73 -1.70 -2.27 6.39
C LEU A 73 -1.60 -0.75 6.54
N ARG A 74 -2.45 0.04 5.85
CA ARG A 74 -2.52 1.48 6.10
C ARG A 74 -2.89 1.77 7.55
N CYS A 75 -3.87 1.04 8.10
CA CYS A 75 -4.22 1.18 9.52
C CYS A 75 -3.01 0.96 10.43
N LEU A 76 -2.26 -0.12 10.18
CA LEU A 76 -1.05 -0.46 10.93
C LEU A 76 0.04 0.62 10.82
N VAL A 77 0.36 1.09 9.62
CA VAL A 77 1.39 2.12 9.40
C VAL A 77 1.03 3.44 10.09
N TYR A 78 -0.25 3.84 10.04
CA TYR A 78 -0.69 5.03 10.77
C TYR A 78 -0.68 4.86 12.28
N HIS A 79 -0.89 3.64 12.78
CA HIS A 79 -0.85 3.34 14.22
C HIS A 79 0.59 3.36 14.75
N ASN A 80 1.48 2.62 14.09
CA ASN A 80 2.84 2.38 14.55
C ASN A 80 3.76 3.58 14.34
N GLY A 81 4.02 3.96 13.09
CA GLY A 81 5.07 4.91 12.77
C GLY A 81 4.62 6.37 12.68
N LEU A 82 3.33 6.63 12.48
CA LEU A 82 2.83 8.01 12.27
C LEU A 82 1.90 8.52 13.38
N SER A 83 1.44 7.66 14.29
CA SER A 83 0.48 8.01 15.36
C SER A 83 -0.73 8.82 14.87
N ASN A 84 -1.17 8.61 13.64
CA ASN A 84 -2.27 9.36 13.03
C ASN A 84 -3.60 8.64 13.25
N TYR A 85 -4.14 8.76 14.46
CA TYR A 85 -5.31 7.99 14.90
C TYR A 85 -6.58 8.24 14.08
N ARG A 86 -6.74 9.42 13.48
CA ARG A 86 -7.84 9.68 12.54
C ARG A 86 -7.75 8.76 11.32
N ARG A 87 -6.55 8.59 10.76
CA ARG A 87 -6.32 7.70 9.63
C ARG A 87 -6.34 6.23 10.04
N VAL A 88 -5.89 5.88 11.25
CA VAL A 88 -6.08 4.54 11.84
C VAL A 88 -7.56 4.17 11.81
N LEU A 89 -8.43 4.99 12.40
CA LEU A 89 -9.87 4.71 12.44
C LEU A 89 -10.46 4.60 11.02
N THR A 90 -10.09 5.51 10.12
CA THR A 90 -10.59 5.53 8.74
C THR A 90 -10.26 4.23 8.00
N HIS A 91 -9.01 3.78 8.06
CA HIS A 91 -8.57 2.60 7.34
C HIS A 91 -8.95 1.29 8.05
N GLY A 92 -9.00 1.30 9.38
CA GLY A 92 -9.49 0.20 10.20
C GLY A 92 -10.97 -0.11 9.92
N LEU A 93 -11.84 0.91 9.95
CA LEU A 93 -13.26 0.75 9.60
C LEU A 93 -13.44 0.29 8.16
N LYS A 94 -12.70 0.88 7.21
CA LYS A 94 -12.74 0.46 5.80
C LYS A 94 -12.40 -1.03 5.63
N ALA A 95 -11.40 -1.53 6.35
CA ALA A 95 -11.07 -2.96 6.33
C ALA A 95 -12.13 -3.81 7.05
N TYR A 96 -12.66 -3.34 8.18
CA TYR A 96 -13.67 -4.03 8.97
C TYR A 96 -14.98 -4.25 8.19
N GLU A 97 -15.37 -3.30 7.36
CA GLU A 97 -16.56 -3.38 6.51
C GLU A 97 -16.44 -4.41 5.37
N MET A 98 -15.24 -4.91 5.07
CA MET A 98 -15.01 -5.90 4.00
C MET A 98 -15.27 -7.34 4.50
N PRO A 99 -15.78 -8.26 3.66
CA PRO A 99 -16.08 -9.64 4.06
C PRO A 99 -14.89 -10.41 4.64
N GLU A 100 -13.67 -10.10 4.20
CA GLU A 100 -12.42 -10.70 4.66
C GLU A 100 -12.17 -10.44 6.15
N SER A 101 -12.73 -9.38 6.74
CA SER A 101 -12.62 -9.09 8.17
C SER A 101 -13.29 -10.15 9.05
N ARG A 102 -14.24 -10.90 8.48
CA ARG A 102 -15.00 -11.95 9.17
C ARG A 102 -14.28 -13.30 9.13
N LYS A 103 -13.22 -13.41 8.32
CA LYS A 103 -12.35 -14.58 8.35
C LYS A 103 -11.48 -14.43 9.59
N ASP A 104 -11.53 -15.41 10.47
CA ASP A 104 -10.61 -15.48 11.60
C ASP A 104 -9.19 -15.37 11.04
N PRO A 105 -8.37 -14.42 11.48
CA PRO A 105 -6.97 -14.43 11.04
C PRO A 105 -6.42 -15.80 11.43
N GLU A 106 -5.97 -16.59 10.45
CA GLU A 106 -5.08 -17.71 10.70
C GLU A 106 -3.81 -17.11 11.33
N LEU A 107 -3.86 -16.92 12.65
CA LEU A 107 -2.75 -16.55 13.46
C LEU A 107 -1.74 -17.69 13.29
N PRO A 108 -0.47 -17.41 12.96
CA PRO A 108 0.59 -18.38 13.23
C PRO A 108 0.63 -18.55 14.74
N VAL A 109 -0.10 -19.53 15.26
CA VAL A 109 -0.22 -19.79 16.70
C VAL A 109 1.13 -20.31 17.19
N LYS A 110 1.86 -19.46 17.90
CA LYS A 110 2.62 -19.87 19.08
C LYS A 110 2.11 -19.04 20.27
N HIS A 111 1.32 -19.71 21.12
CA HIS A 111 0.78 -19.27 22.42
C HIS A 111 1.89 -19.02 23.47
N PRO A 112 1.63 -18.48 24.70
CA PRO A 112 0.33 -18.31 25.38
C PRO A 112 0.04 -16.92 26.01
N ALA A 113 -1.24 -16.75 26.39
CA ALA A 113 -1.84 -15.92 27.45
C ALA A 113 -1.16 -14.61 27.91
N ALA A 114 -1.75 -13.46 27.53
CA ALA A 114 -1.83 -12.28 28.39
C ALA A 114 -3.02 -11.39 28.00
N ALA A 115 -4.04 -11.44 28.85
CA ALA A 115 -5.05 -10.45 29.23
C ALA A 115 -5.55 -9.39 28.22
N HIS A 116 -6.86 -9.51 27.94
CA HIS A 116 -7.87 -8.44 27.85
C HIS A 116 -7.53 -7.13 27.12
N GLN A 117 -7.90 -7.07 25.83
CA GLN A 117 -8.71 -5.96 25.31
C GLN A 117 -9.44 -6.35 24.01
N GLU A 118 -10.62 -6.93 24.16
CA GLU A 118 -11.70 -6.99 23.15
C GLU A 118 -12.03 -5.53 22.73
N ASP A 119 -12.36 -5.13 21.49
CA ASP A 119 -13.17 -5.75 20.45
C ASP A 119 -12.93 -5.09 19.06
N GLN A 120 -11.80 -4.40 18.83
CA GLN A 120 -11.50 -3.74 17.54
C GLN A 120 -10.03 -3.83 17.11
N ARG A 121 -9.18 -4.55 17.88
CA ARG A 121 -7.72 -4.50 17.75
C ARG A 121 -7.13 -5.40 16.66
N GLY A 122 -7.86 -6.39 16.15
CA GLY A 122 -7.29 -7.41 15.24
C GLY A 122 -6.79 -6.89 13.89
N ILE A 123 -7.28 -5.74 13.41
CA ILE A 123 -6.91 -5.21 12.09
C ILE A 123 -5.54 -4.51 12.14
N CYS A 124 -5.21 -3.83 13.24
CA CYS A 124 -4.12 -2.85 13.26
C CYS A 124 -3.00 -3.17 14.26
N THR A 125 -2.98 -4.37 14.85
CA THR A 125 -1.91 -4.78 15.77
C THR A 125 -0.84 -5.62 15.07
N VAL A 126 0.43 -5.22 15.24
CA VAL A 126 1.57 -6.13 15.14
C VAL A 126 1.93 -6.56 16.56
N LYS A 127 2.11 -7.85 16.82
CA LYS A 127 2.80 -8.31 18.03
C LYS A 127 4.26 -7.87 17.88
N SER A 128 4.61 -6.74 18.49
CA SER A 128 6.02 -6.38 18.67
C SER A 128 6.66 -7.48 19.52
N THR A 129 7.47 -8.32 18.89
CA THR A 129 8.40 -9.16 19.64
C THR A 129 9.57 -8.26 19.98
N GLY A 130 9.65 -7.90 21.26
CA GLY A 130 10.69 -7.02 21.77
C GLY A 130 12.08 -7.60 21.55
N LEU A 131 13.03 -6.68 21.31
CA LEU A 131 14.47 -6.87 21.47
C LEU A 131 14.81 -7.42 22.87
#